data_AF-A0A1S1T5F8-F1
#
_entry.id   AF-A0A1S1T5F8-F1
#
_cell.length_a   1.000
_cell.length_b   1.000
_cell.length_c   1.000
_cell.angle_alpha   90.00
_cell.angle_beta   90.00
_cell.angle_gamma   90.00
#
_symmetry.space_group_name_H-M   'P 1'
#
loop_
_entity.id
_entity.type
_entity.pdbx_description
1 polymer ?
#
loop_
_entity_poly.entity_id
_entity_poly.type
_entity_poly.pdbx_seq_one_letter_code
_entity_poly.pdbx_strand_id
1 'polypeptide(L)'
;MTSLQKDWLVRAILAVHSYRQMYVLACEIAGETKSETVREAAEQVIARLNSIIDLPVAGGGELAIALSEFLKLIAELHTEADRSVQFAEPCGTACASGTANVVPS
;
A
#
# COMPACT_ATOMS: atom_id res chain seq x y z
N MET A 1 -8.16 2.90 -5.22
CA MET A 1 -7.58 2.88 -3.86
C MET A 1 -8.69 2.85 -2.82
N THR A 2 -8.73 1.84 -1.94
CA THR A 2 -9.76 1.72 -0.89
C THR A 2 -9.56 2.76 0.22
N SER A 3 -10.60 3.09 0.99
CA SER A 3 -10.50 4.01 2.13
C SER A 3 -9.52 3.50 3.19
N LEU A 4 -9.49 2.18 3.40
CA LEU A 4 -8.62 1.50 4.35
C LEU A 4 -7.13 1.60 3.96
N GLN A 5 -6.79 1.41 2.68
CA GLN A 5 -5.42 1.58 2.20
C GLN A 5 -4.90 3.02 2.36
N LYS A 6 -5.77 4.02 2.16
CA LYS A 6 -5.41 5.44 2.41
C LYS A 6 -5.10 5.67 3.89
N ASP A 7 -5.91 5.11 4.78
CA ASP A 7 -5.69 5.20 6.22
C ASP A 7 -4.36 4.54 6.61
N TRP A 8 -4.09 3.33 6.12
CA TRP A 8 -2.81 2.65 6.34
C TRP A 8 -1.62 3.44 5.85
N LEU A 9 -1.69 4.06 4.67
CA LEU A 9 -0.58 4.87 4.14
C LEU A 9 -0.28 6.08 5.03
N VAL A 10 -1.31 6.81 5.45
CA VAL A 10 -1.16 7.96 6.35
C VAL A 10 -0.57 7.53 7.69
N ARG A 11 -1.09 6.44 8.27
CA ARG A 11 -0.60 5.90 9.54
C ARG A 11 0.81 5.36 9.42
N ALA A 12 1.19 4.78 8.28
CA ALA A 12 2.53 4.28 8.04
C ALA A 12 3.55 5.41 8.04
N ILE A 13 3.25 6.54 7.38
CA ILE A 13 4.11 7.73 7.38
C ILE A 13 4.32 8.25 8.80
N LEU A 14 3.26 8.29 9.62
CA LEU A 14 3.35 8.76 11.01
C LEU A 14 4.10 7.77 11.91
N ALA A 15 3.99 6.47 11.65
CA ALA A 15 4.60 5.41 12.44
C ALA A 15 6.12 5.30 12.26
N VAL A 16 6.72 5.89 11.23
CA VAL A 16 8.17 5.81 10.91
C VAL A 16 9.07 6.16 12.11
N HIS A 17 8.59 7.00 13.03
CA HIS A 17 9.34 7.44 14.21
C HIS A 17 9.20 6.52 15.43
N SER A 18 8.44 5.42 15.33
CA SER A 18 8.21 4.48 16.42
C SER A 18 8.16 3.05 15.93
N TYR A 19 9.20 2.28 16.22
CA TYR A 19 9.28 0.85 15.91
C TYR A 19 8.09 0.05 16.44
N ARG A 20 7.53 0.46 17.60
CA ARG A 20 6.32 -0.16 18.15
C ARG A 20 5.08 0.13 17.30
N GLN A 21 4.94 1.35 16.81
CA GLN A 21 3.84 1.70 15.91
C GLN A 21 4.00 1.02 14.55
N MET A 22 5.23 0.93 14.03
CA MET A 22 5.53 0.18 12.80
C MET A 22 5.11 -1.27 12.92
N TYR A 23 5.47 -1.93 14.03
CA TYR A 23 5.11 -3.32 14.30
C TYR A 23 3.59 -3.53 14.37
N VAL A 24 2.89 -2.72 15.16
CA VAL A 24 1.43 -2.82 15.30
C VAL A 24 0.74 -2.63 13.96
N LEU A 25 1.16 -1.62 13.18
CA LEU A 25 0.58 -1.36 11.87
C LEU A 25 0.88 -2.48 10.87
N ALA A 26 2.10 -3.05 10.89
CA ALA A 26 2.43 -4.18 10.03
C ALA A 26 1.57 -5.42 10.35
N CYS A 27 1.34 -5.72 11.64
CA CYS A 27 0.43 -6.80 12.05
C CYS A 27 -1.01 -6.57 11.54
N GLU A 28 -1.52 -5.35 11.64
CA GLU A 28 -2.85 -4.99 11.13
C GLU A 28 -2.94 -5.18 9.62
N ILE A 29 -1.98 -4.63 8.87
CA ILE A 29 -1.94 -4.74 7.41
C ILE A 29 -1.86 -6.20 6.98
N ALA A 30 -1.00 -7.02 7.61
CA ALA A 30 -0.87 -8.43 7.28
C ALA A 30 -2.18 -9.22 7.52
N GLY A 31 -2.96 -8.84 8.55
CA GLY A 31 -4.23 -9.50 8.86
C GLY A 31 -5.40 -9.08 7.98
N GLU A 32 -5.37 -7.87 7.43
CA GLU A 32 -6.53 -7.26 6.76
C GLU A 32 -6.34 -7.06 5.24
N THR A 33 -5.11 -7.05 4.74
CA THR A 33 -4.83 -6.82 3.32
C THR A 33 -5.26 -8.01 2.46
N LYS A 34 -5.76 -7.71 1.27
CA LYS A 34 -6.07 -8.70 0.22
C LYS A 34 -4.91 -8.89 -0.78
N SER A 35 -3.90 -8.03 -0.74
CA SER A 35 -2.75 -8.11 -1.63
C SER A 35 -1.66 -8.97 -1.02
N GLU A 36 -1.24 -10.03 -1.72
CA GLU A 36 -0.16 -10.92 -1.30
C GLU A 36 1.15 -10.15 -1.13
N THR A 37 1.51 -9.27 -2.07
CA THR A 37 2.77 -8.54 -2.02
C THR A 37 2.84 -7.60 -0.82
N VAL A 38 1.72 -6.93 -0.51
CA VAL A 38 1.60 -6.08 0.69
C VAL A 38 1.65 -6.92 1.96
N ARG A 39 1.04 -8.11 1.96
CA ARG A 39 1.09 -9.04 3.09
C ARG A 39 2.51 -9.54 3.35
N GLU A 40 3.21 -10.01 2.33
CA GLU A 40 4.60 -10.46 2.43
C GLU A 40 5.52 -9.34 2.94
N ALA A 41 5.37 -8.12 2.44
CA ALA A 41 6.13 -6.97 2.92
C ALA A 41 5.84 -6.66 4.40
N ALA A 42 4.57 -6.75 4.82
CA ALA A 42 4.20 -6.55 6.22
C ALA A 42 4.75 -7.66 7.13
N GLU A 43 4.70 -8.92 6.70
CA GLU A 43 5.27 -10.06 7.42
C GLU A 43 6.79 -9.94 7.60
N GLN A 44 7.50 -9.42 6.60
CA GLN A 44 8.94 -9.14 6.70
C GLN A 44 9.24 -8.09 7.79
N VAL A 45 8.44 -7.03 7.85
CA VAL A 45 8.57 -6.02 8.92
C VAL A 45 8.32 -6.65 10.29
N ILE A 46 7.25 -7.44 10.42
CA ILE A 46 6.90 -8.14 11.67
C ILE A 46 8.07 -9.03 12.10
N ALA A 47 8.61 -9.85 11.20
CA ALA A 47 9.71 -10.76 11.50
C ALA A 47 10.97 -10.02 12.00
N ARG A 48 11.30 -8.86 11.41
CA ARG A 48 12.44 -8.04 11.82
C ARG A 48 12.23 -7.35 13.16
N LEU A 49 11.03 -6.82 13.39
CA LEU A 49 10.72 -6.10 14.62
C LEU A 49 10.47 -7.03 15.79
N ASN A 50 9.87 -8.21 15.57
CA ASN A 50 9.57 -9.17 16.61
C ASN A 50 10.82 -9.64 17.39
N SER A 51 11.97 -9.71 16.72
CA SER A 51 13.23 -10.09 17.38
C SER A 51 13.86 -8.96 18.22
N ILE A 52 13.40 -7.72 18.07
CA ILE A 52 14.04 -6.54 18.69
C ILE A 52 13.10 -5.62 19.48
N ILE A 53 11.78 -5.75 19.33
CA ILE A 53 10.79 -4.84 19.91
C ILE A 53 10.78 -4.87 21.45
N ASP A 54 11.10 -6.02 22.04
CA ASP A 54 11.15 -6.22 23.50
C ASP A 54 12.57 -6.11 24.07
N LEU A 55 13.57 -5.82 23.22
CA LEU A 55 14.93 -5.62 23.70
C LEU A 55 15.06 -4.23 24.33
N PRO A 56 15.64 -4.12 25.54
CA PRO A 56 15.85 -2.82 26.20
C PRO A 56 16.78 -1.91 25.40
N VAL A 57 17.73 -2.51 24.66
CA VAL A 57 18.59 -1.83 23.68
C VAL A 57 18.80 -2.77 22.50
N ALA A 58 18.26 -2.43 21.34
CA ALA A 58 18.52 -3.12 20.09
C ALA A 58 19.73 -2.50 19.37
N GLY A 59 20.41 -3.28 18.54
CA GLY A 59 21.52 -2.76 17.73
C GLY A 59 21.03 -1.74 16.70
N GLY A 60 21.73 -0.60 16.57
CA GLY A 60 21.35 0.44 15.61
C GLY A 60 21.26 -0.05 14.15
N GLY A 61 22.07 -1.06 13.78
CA GLY A 61 21.99 -1.71 12.47
C GLY A 61 20.70 -2.51 12.27
N GLU A 62 20.23 -3.22 13.29
CA GLU A 62 18.97 -3.99 13.21
C GLU A 62 17.76 -3.05 13.11
N LEU A 63 17.80 -1.94 13.85
CA LEU A 63 16.80 -0.89 13.77
C LEU A 63 16.77 -0.22 12.38
N ALA A 64 17.93 0.00 11.76
CA ALA A 64 18.02 0.54 10.41
C ALA A 64 17.46 -0.44 9.36
N ILE A 65 17.71 -1.74 9.51
CA ILE A 65 17.15 -2.78 8.63
C ILE A 65 15.64 -2.84 8.77
N ALA A 66 15.11 -2.86 10.01
CA ALA A 66 13.67 -2.87 10.25
C ALA A 66 12.99 -1.64 9.65
N LEU A 67 13.61 -0.46 9.77
CA LEU A 67 13.14 0.75 9.11
C LEU A 67 13.16 0.61 7.58
N SER A 68 14.21 0.05 7.01
CA SER A 68 14.29 -0.18 5.56
C SER A 68 13.16 -1.07 5.05
N GLU A 69 12.86 -2.18 5.73
CA GLU A 69 11.74 -3.06 5.36
C GLU A 69 10.39 -2.34 5.48
N PHE A 70 10.23 -1.49 6.49
CA PHE A 70 9.00 -0.71 6.64
C PHE A 70 8.82 0.34 5.54
N LEU A 71 9.90 0.96 5.09
CA LEU A 71 9.85 1.87 3.93
C LEU A 71 9.48 1.14 2.64
N LYS A 72 9.90 -0.13 2.47
CA LYS A 72 9.44 -0.95 1.34
C LYS A 72 7.94 -1.24 1.43
N LEU A 73 7.43 -1.58 2.61
CA LEU A 73 5.99 -1.75 2.82
C LEU A 73 5.20 -0.49 2.41
N ILE A 74 5.69 0.70 2.76
CA ILE A 74 5.08 1.98 2.33
C ILE A 74 5.07 2.11 0.80
N ALA A 75 6.16 1.74 0.13
CA ALA A 75 6.25 1.78 -1.32
C ALA A 75 5.27 0.80 -2.01
N GLU A 76 5.10 -0.40 -1.45
CA GLU A 76 4.12 -1.38 -1.93
C GLU A 76 2.68 -0.87 -1.74
N LEU A 77 2.37 -0.26 -0.60
CA LEU A 77 1.07 0.38 -0.36
C LEU A 77 0.78 1.48 -1.39
N HIS A 78 1.78 2.29 -1.75
CA HIS A 78 1.65 3.32 -2.77
C HIS A 78 1.46 2.73 -4.18
N THR A 79 2.19 1.66 -4.51
CA THR A 79 2.10 1.01 -5.81
C THR A 79 0.73 0.34 -6.01
N GLU A 80 0.21 -0.32 -4.98
CA GLU A 80 -1.12 -0.95 -5.00
C GLU A 80 -2.24 0.11 -5.07
N ALA A 81 -2.03 1.26 -4.41
CA ALA A 81 -2.90 2.41 -4.48
C ALA A 81 -3.02 2.97 -5.91
N ASP A 82 -1.89 3.12 -6.62
CA ASP A 82 -1.84 3.61 -8.00
C ASP A 82 -2.40 2.59 -8.99
N ARG A 83 -2.09 1.29 -8.82
CA ARG A 83 -2.62 0.21 -9.68
C ARG A 83 -4.14 0.13 -9.63
N SER A 84 -4.72 0.41 -8.47
CA SER A 84 -6.18 0.47 -8.29
C SER A 84 -6.88 1.60 -9.05
N VAL A 85 -6.14 2.55 -9.65
CA VAL A 85 -6.69 3.64 -10.49
C VAL A 85 -6.78 3.22 -11.96
N GLN A 86 -5.98 2.24 -12.40
CA GLN A 86 -5.90 1.84 -13.81
C GLN A 86 -6.97 0.82 -14.25
N PHE A 87 -7.66 0.18 -13.29
CA PHE A 87 -8.73 -0.80 -13.58
C PHE A 87 -10.15 -0.24 -13.43
N ALA A 88 -10.33 1.07 -13.26
CA ALA A 88 -11.63 1.69 -13.46
C ALA A 88 -11.88 1.81 -14.97
N GLU A 89 -12.63 0.85 -15.51
CA GLU A 89 -13.04 0.76 -16.91
C GLU A 89 -13.56 2.09 -17.47
N PRO A 90 -13.21 2.49 -18.71
CA PRO A 90 -14.10 3.33 -19.49
C PRO A 90 -15.31 2.47 -19.86
N CYS A 91 -16.33 2.49 -19.01
CA CYS A 91 -17.65 1.94 -19.36
C CYS A 91 -18.10 2.64 -20.65
N GLY A 92 -18.26 1.83 -21.70
CA GLY A 92 -18.51 2.31 -23.04
C GLY A 92 -19.73 3.21 -23.14
N THR A 93 -19.59 4.29 -23.88
CA THR A 93 -20.71 4.83 -24.64
C THR A 93 -20.23 4.98 -26.07
N ALA A 94 -20.31 3.87 -26.81
CA ALA A 94 -20.40 3.92 -28.25
C ALA A 94 -21.73 4.61 -28.59
N CYS A 95 -21.71 5.94 -28.71
CA CYS A 95 -22.80 6.66 -29.37
C CYS A 95 -22.74 6.34 -30.86
N ALA A 96 -23.45 5.28 -31.24
CA ALA A 96 -23.92 5.12 -32.61
C ALA A 96 -24.89 6.26 -32.93
N SER A 97 -24.61 7.02 -33.98
CA SER A 97 -25.63 7.72 -34.76
C SER A 97 -25.09 7.88 -36.18
N GLY A 98 -25.37 6.88 -37.01
CA GLY A 98 -25.47 7.11 -38.43
C GLY A 98 -26.85 7.68 -38.73
N THR A 99 -26.91 8.78 -39.48
CA THR A 99 -28.00 9.05 -40.42
C THR A 99 -27.48 9.95 -41.54
N ALA A 100 -27.77 9.52 -42.76
CA ALA A 100 -27.51 10.16 -44.04
C ALA A 100 -28.14 11.56 -44.20
N ASN A 101 -27.51 12.42 -45.02
CA ASN A 101 -28.12 13.19 -46.12
C ASN A 101 -27.06 14.10 -46.77
N VAL A 102 -26.71 13.94 -48.05
CA VAL A 102 -27.33 14.55 -49.25
C VAL A 102 -27.11 16.08 -49.36
N VAL A 103 -26.26 16.45 -50.33
CA VAL A 103 -26.06 17.73 -51.06
C VAL A 103 -27.42 18.43 -51.37
N PRO A 104 -27.59 19.79 -51.33
CA PRO A 104 -26.98 20.78 -52.26
C PRO A 104 -26.65 22.15 -51.61
N SER A 105 -25.99 23.14 -52.22
CA SER A 105 -25.90 23.61 -53.61
C SER A 105 -24.56 24.29 -53.89
#